data_AF-A0A939ZJW8-F1
#
_entry.id   AF-A0A939ZJW8-F1
#
_cell.length_a   1.000
_cell.length_b   1.000
_cell.length_c   1.000
_cell.angle_alpha   90.00
_cell.angle_beta   90.00
_cell.angle_gamma   90.00
#
_symmetry.space_group_name_H-M   'P 1'
#
loop_
_entity.id
_entity.type
_entity.pdbx_description
1 polymer ?
#
loop_
_entity_poly.entity_id
_entity_poly.type
_entity_poly.pdbx_seq_one_letter_code
_entity_poly.pdbx_strand_id
1 'polypeptide(L)'
;MATKKDNNAAQDAATKALAAVQAKKSAEKAKVQHNITHVEQQTVGKTELLAVTRKNAMPYRILAVVLWILGIGFEVLAILFFKKVIKWDFALSNPGYYISWIVCIVLDFICVMAGSLLWKKANHLDPASEKNKTRFWLHNNLGVIVAVIAFVPFIIFVLTDKKANKQSKAIATAIAAVLIIAAVLIGIDWHPVSQEEMLEEAGIETGQVFDHVYWTKSGTKYHLYEDCGHLKNSPDLMEGSSQAAIENKKTEMCKDCYARGVKDGIVTEVDNTEENKTETPTDEVVAPAE
;
A
#
# COMPACT_ATOMS: atom_id res chain seq x y z
N MET A 1 17.84 56.68 -58.61
CA MET A 1 18.36 55.30 -58.44
C MET A 1 18.49 54.85 -56.98
N ALA A 2 18.06 55.63 -55.97
CA ALA A 2 18.17 55.23 -54.56
C ALA A 2 17.05 54.30 -54.05
N THR A 3 15.83 54.40 -54.58
CA THR A 3 14.63 53.79 -53.96
C THR A 3 14.47 52.27 -54.11
N LYS A 4 15.14 51.62 -55.09
CA LYS A 4 15.00 50.17 -55.33
C LYS A 4 15.91 49.32 -54.42
N LYS A 5 17.05 49.88 -54.00
CA LYS A 5 18.02 49.18 -53.14
C LYS A 5 17.53 49.13 -51.69
N ASP A 6 16.88 50.19 -51.25
CA ASP A 6 16.37 50.34 -49.88
C ASP A 6 15.12 49.46 -49.63
N ASN A 7 14.26 49.29 -50.66
CA ASN A 7 13.08 48.42 -50.60
C ASN A 7 13.43 46.91 -50.58
N ASN A 8 14.46 46.50 -51.32
CA ASN A 8 14.95 45.12 -51.29
C ASN A 8 15.60 44.78 -49.93
N ALA A 9 16.34 45.72 -49.33
CA ALA A 9 16.93 45.54 -48.00
C ALA A 9 15.87 45.42 -46.89
N ALA A 10 14.77 46.18 -46.99
CA ALA A 10 13.65 46.09 -46.07
C ALA A 10 12.86 44.76 -46.21
N GLN A 11 12.69 44.27 -47.45
CA GLN A 11 12.06 42.97 -47.70
C GLN A 11 12.93 41.78 -47.22
N ASP A 12 14.25 41.86 -47.40
CA ASP A 12 15.17 40.83 -46.91
C ASP A 12 15.21 40.78 -45.36
N ALA A 13 15.17 41.94 -44.71
CA ALA A 13 15.11 42.03 -43.25
C ALA A 13 13.80 41.46 -42.69
N ALA A 14 12.66 41.74 -43.32
CA ALA A 14 11.35 41.21 -42.92
C ALA A 14 11.26 39.68 -43.11
N THR A 15 11.82 39.16 -44.21
CA THR A 15 11.85 37.71 -44.49
C THR A 15 12.76 36.97 -43.52
N LYS A 16 13.91 37.55 -43.17
CA LYS A 16 14.84 37.02 -42.17
C LYS A 16 14.24 37.03 -40.76
N ALA A 17 13.48 38.07 -40.40
CA ALA A 17 12.75 38.14 -39.14
C ALA A 17 11.63 37.08 -39.07
N LEU A 18 10.88 36.87 -40.15
CA LEU A 18 9.84 35.85 -40.21
C LEU A 18 10.43 34.42 -40.13
N ALA A 19 11.55 34.17 -40.80
CA ALA A 19 12.29 32.91 -40.71
C ALA A 19 12.83 32.67 -39.29
N ALA A 20 13.32 33.70 -38.59
CA ALA A 20 13.77 33.61 -37.21
C ALA A 20 12.62 33.31 -36.23
N VAL A 21 11.43 33.90 -36.46
CA VAL A 21 10.22 33.62 -35.66
C VAL A 21 9.72 32.19 -35.88
N GLN A 22 9.73 31.71 -37.13
CA GLN A 22 9.36 30.33 -37.46
C GLN A 22 10.35 29.32 -36.86
N ALA A 23 11.65 29.59 -36.94
CA ALA A 23 12.70 28.75 -36.35
C ALA A 23 12.58 28.63 -34.81
N LYS A 24 12.25 29.74 -34.12
CA LYS A 24 11.98 29.72 -32.67
C LYS A 24 10.74 28.87 -32.35
N LYS A 25 9.66 29.01 -33.13
CA LYS A 25 8.43 28.24 -32.92
C LYS A 25 8.61 26.74 -33.16
N SER A 26 9.44 26.35 -34.13
CA SER A 26 9.80 24.93 -34.35
C SER A 26 10.69 24.37 -33.25
N ALA A 27 11.63 25.16 -32.72
CA ALA A 27 12.47 24.73 -31.59
C ALA A 27 11.65 24.55 -30.30
N GLU A 28 10.66 25.41 -30.06
CA GLU A 28 9.76 25.29 -28.91
C GLU A 28 8.85 24.06 -29.01
N LYS A 29 8.30 23.79 -30.21
CA LYS A 29 7.54 22.55 -30.46
C LYS A 29 8.38 21.29 -30.27
N ALA A 30 9.64 21.29 -30.70
CA ALA A 30 10.54 20.15 -30.51
C ALA A 30 10.85 19.90 -29.02
N LYS A 31 11.02 20.96 -28.22
CA LYS A 31 11.18 20.86 -26.76
C LYS A 31 9.94 20.32 -26.08
N VAL A 32 8.75 20.79 -26.48
CA VAL A 32 7.47 20.28 -25.94
C VAL A 32 7.29 18.82 -26.29
N GLN A 33 7.55 18.41 -27.53
CA GLN A 33 7.43 17.02 -27.96
C GLN A 33 8.42 16.11 -27.20
N HIS A 34 9.67 16.55 -27.04
CA HIS A 34 10.67 15.82 -26.26
C HIS A 34 10.23 15.61 -24.81
N ASN A 35 9.71 16.65 -24.15
CA ASN A 35 9.20 16.54 -22.78
C ASN A 35 7.99 15.61 -22.68
N ILE A 36 7.09 15.64 -23.67
CA ILE A 36 5.93 14.73 -23.71
C ILE A 36 6.38 13.28 -23.81
N THR A 37 7.29 12.96 -24.74
CA THR A 37 7.81 11.59 -24.91
C THR A 37 8.50 11.09 -23.65
N HIS A 38 9.30 11.94 -22.99
CA HIS A 38 10.02 11.57 -21.78
C HIS A 38 9.07 11.33 -20.59
N VAL A 39 8.01 12.15 -20.45
CA VAL A 39 6.95 11.94 -19.45
C VAL A 39 6.18 10.66 -19.74
N GLU A 40 5.86 10.40 -21.00
CA GLU A 40 5.12 9.20 -21.41
C GLU A 40 5.92 7.93 -21.09
N GLN A 41 7.20 7.88 -21.48
CA GLN A 41 8.09 6.75 -21.15
C GLN A 41 8.22 6.52 -19.64
N GLN A 42 8.37 7.59 -18.85
CA GLN A 42 8.43 7.48 -17.39
C GLN A 42 7.10 6.98 -16.79
N THR A 43 5.96 7.43 -17.31
CA THR A 43 4.64 6.97 -16.84
C THR A 43 4.36 5.52 -17.22
N VAL A 44 4.79 5.08 -18.41
CA VAL A 44 4.67 3.69 -18.87
C VAL A 44 5.54 2.79 -17.99
N GLY A 45 6.82 3.13 -17.82
CA GLY A 45 7.73 2.35 -16.97
C GLY A 45 7.27 2.25 -15.52
N LYS A 46 6.75 3.35 -14.94
CA LYS A 46 6.15 3.35 -13.60
C LYS A 46 4.93 2.43 -13.50
N THR A 47 4.06 2.44 -14.51
CA THR A 47 2.84 1.63 -14.52
C THR A 47 3.15 0.14 -14.67
N GLU A 48 4.09 -0.20 -15.54
CA GLU A 48 4.55 -1.58 -15.72
C GLU A 48 5.25 -2.10 -14.46
N LEU A 49 6.17 -1.32 -13.86
CA LEU A 49 6.83 -1.75 -12.64
C LEU A 49 5.85 -1.93 -11.49
N LEU A 50 4.89 -1.02 -11.29
CA LEU A 50 3.83 -1.19 -10.30
C LEU A 50 3.03 -2.48 -10.54
N ALA A 51 2.75 -2.83 -11.80
CA ALA A 51 2.01 -4.04 -12.13
C ALA A 51 2.82 -5.31 -11.80
N VAL A 52 4.14 -5.26 -11.96
CA VAL A 52 5.05 -6.39 -11.70
C VAL A 52 5.42 -6.52 -10.20
N THR A 53 5.61 -5.41 -9.49
CA THR A 53 5.91 -5.41 -8.04
C THR A 53 4.69 -5.71 -7.18
N ARG A 54 3.49 -5.29 -7.63
CA ARG A 54 2.22 -5.62 -6.98
C ARG A 54 1.99 -7.13 -6.96
N LYS A 55 1.69 -7.64 -5.77
CA LYS A 55 1.23 -9.04 -5.59
C LYS A 55 -0.29 -9.09 -5.63
N ASN A 56 -0.86 -10.27 -5.92
CA ASN A 56 -2.31 -10.42 -6.08
C ASN A 56 -3.07 -10.16 -4.75
N ALA A 57 -3.52 -8.91 -4.56
CA ALA A 57 -4.21 -8.44 -3.36
C ALA A 57 -5.73 -8.67 -3.40
N MET A 58 -6.30 -8.90 -4.58
CA MET A 58 -7.74 -9.07 -4.79
C MET A 58 -8.38 -10.17 -3.94
N PRO A 59 -7.83 -11.39 -3.79
CA PRO A 59 -8.46 -12.43 -2.97
C PRO A 59 -8.55 -12.01 -1.50
N TYR A 60 -7.55 -11.32 -0.98
CA TYR A 60 -7.54 -10.83 0.41
C TYR A 60 -8.59 -9.72 0.62
N ARG A 61 -8.75 -8.80 -0.35
CA ARG A 61 -9.79 -7.77 -0.30
C ARG A 61 -11.19 -8.37 -0.34
N ILE A 62 -11.43 -9.34 -1.23
CA ILE A 62 -12.72 -10.01 -1.34
C ILE A 62 -13.04 -10.76 -0.05
N LEU A 63 -12.08 -11.54 0.48
CA LEU A 63 -12.26 -12.27 1.73
C LEU A 63 -12.52 -11.33 2.91
N ALA A 64 -11.82 -10.20 2.98
CA ALA A 64 -12.05 -9.18 4.00
C ALA A 64 -13.50 -8.63 3.94
N VAL A 65 -13.98 -8.27 2.74
CA VAL A 65 -15.35 -7.78 2.54
C VAL A 65 -16.38 -8.86 2.89
N VAL A 66 -16.15 -10.12 2.53
CA VAL A 66 -17.03 -11.24 2.89
C VAL A 66 -17.11 -11.41 4.40
N LEU A 67 -15.98 -11.32 5.11
CA LEU A 67 -15.94 -11.38 6.57
C LEU A 67 -16.67 -10.21 7.22
N TRP A 68 -16.59 -9.01 6.66
CA TRP A 68 -17.35 -7.86 7.16
C TRP A 68 -18.85 -8.03 6.98
N ILE A 69 -19.30 -8.56 5.83
CA ILE A 69 -20.71 -8.89 5.60
C ILE A 69 -21.17 -9.98 6.58
N LEU A 70 -20.32 -10.98 6.84
CA LEU A 70 -20.61 -12.01 7.83
C LEU A 70 -20.70 -11.44 9.26
N GLY A 71 -19.82 -10.49 9.61
CA GLY A 71 -19.87 -9.75 10.87
C GLY A 71 -21.19 -9.01 11.07
N ILE A 72 -21.62 -8.23 10.08
CA ILE A 72 -22.94 -7.57 10.08
C ILE A 72 -24.08 -8.59 10.25
N GLY A 73 -23.95 -9.78 9.65
CA GLY A 73 -24.88 -10.89 9.88
C GLY A 73 -24.95 -11.32 11.35
N PHE A 74 -23.81 -11.44 12.03
CA PHE A 74 -23.73 -11.72 13.47
C PHE A 74 -24.25 -10.57 14.33
N GLU A 75 -24.04 -9.31 13.94
CA GLU A 75 -24.62 -8.14 14.61
C GLU A 75 -26.16 -8.20 14.59
N VAL A 76 -26.75 -8.47 13.42
CA VAL A 76 -28.21 -8.63 13.29
C VAL A 76 -28.71 -9.80 14.15
N LEU A 77 -28.01 -10.94 14.16
CA LEU A 77 -28.34 -12.06 15.04
C LEU A 77 -28.26 -11.68 16.52
N ALA A 78 -27.25 -10.91 16.93
CA ALA A 78 -27.11 -10.41 18.29
C ALA A 78 -28.34 -9.57 18.70
N ILE A 79 -28.80 -8.68 17.82
CA ILE A 79 -30.02 -7.87 18.05
C ILE A 79 -31.26 -8.76 18.20
N LEU A 80 -31.42 -9.77 17.34
CA LEU A 80 -32.57 -10.68 17.38
C LEU A 80 -32.60 -11.53 18.66
N PHE A 81 -31.44 -12.00 19.13
CA PHE A 81 -31.30 -12.68 20.41
C PHE A 81 -31.54 -11.73 21.59
N PHE A 82 -31.02 -10.51 21.54
CA PHE A 82 -31.20 -9.50 22.58
C PHE A 82 -32.69 -9.15 22.77
N LYS A 83 -33.45 -9.01 21.68
CA LYS A 83 -34.90 -8.81 21.69
C LYS A 83 -35.71 -10.05 22.08
N LYS A 84 -35.06 -11.21 22.25
CA LYS A 84 -35.70 -12.51 22.52
C LYS A 84 -36.69 -12.95 21.42
N VAL A 85 -36.47 -12.49 20.18
CA VAL A 85 -37.30 -12.90 19.02
C VAL A 85 -36.95 -14.32 18.61
N ILE A 86 -35.66 -14.65 18.62
CA ILE A 86 -35.13 -15.98 18.31
C ILE A 86 -34.64 -16.60 19.63
N LYS A 87 -34.89 -17.89 19.80
CA LYS A 87 -34.33 -18.70 20.88
C LYS A 87 -33.29 -19.64 20.28
N TRP A 88 -32.12 -19.69 20.90
CA TRP A 88 -31.07 -20.60 20.48
C TRP A 88 -31.24 -21.92 21.22
N ASP A 89 -31.66 -22.97 20.51
CA ASP A 89 -31.86 -24.31 21.07
C ASP A 89 -30.71 -25.27 20.67
N PHE A 90 -29.49 -24.73 20.55
CA PHE A 90 -28.33 -25.52 20.15
C PHE A 90 -27.72 -26.21 21.37
N ALA A 91 -27.58 -27.54 21.28
CA ALA A 91 -27.35 -28.51 22.36
C ALA A 91 -26.02 -28.38 23.14
N LEU A 92 -25.19 -27.36 22.89
CA LEU A 92 -23.96 -27.13 23.64
C LEU A 92 -24.25 -26.27 24.88
N SER A 93 -24.90 -26.91 25.87
CA SER A 93 -25.12 -26.40 27.23
C SER A 93 -26.05 -25.19 27.35
N ASN A 94 -27.34 -25.41 27.65
CA ASN A 94 -28.40 -24.44 28.03
C ASN A 94 -27.84 -23.09 28.55
N PRO A 95 -27.55 -22.13 27.68
CA PRO A 95 -26.99 -20.87 28.11
C PRO A 95 -28.12 -19.86 27.97
N GLY A 96 -28.64 -19.36 29.09
CA GLY A 96 -29.76 -18.42 29.08
C GLY A 96 -29.55 -17.30 28.05
N TYR A 97 -30.64 -16.76 27.52
CA TYR A 97 -30.73 -15.66 26.53
C TYR A 97 -29.65 -14.57 26.58
N TYR A 98 -29.02 -14.33 27.73
CA TYR A 98 -27.89 -13.44 27.90
C TYR A 98 -26.60 -13.87 27.18
N ILE A 99 -26.31 -15.17 27.11
CA ILE A 99 -25.07 -15.66 26.53
C ILE A 99 -25.13 -15.65 24.99
N SER A 100 -26.31 -15.91 24.41
CA SER A 100 -26.53 -15.97 22.97
C SER A 100 -26.09 -14.70 22.23
N TRP A 101 -26.51 -13.52 22.68
CA TRP A 101 -26.14 -12.26 22.02
C TRP A 101 -24.68 -11.87 22.29
N ILE A 102 -24.11 -12.25 23.44
CA ILE A 102 -22.69 -12.02 23.74
C ILE A 102 -21.82 -12.83 22.78
N VAL A 103 -22.14 -14.11 22.56
CA VAL A 103 -21.42 -14.97 21.61
C VAL A 103 -21.48 -14.38 20.20
N CYS A 104 -22.64 -13.90 19.75
CA CYS A 104 -22.75 -13.24 18.45
C CYS A 104 -21.87 -11.99 18.34
N ILE A 105 -21.84 -11.13 19.36
CA ILE A 105 -20.98 -9.93 19.37
C ILE A 105 -19.49 -10.27 19.37
N VAL A 106 -19.10 -11.34 20.06
CA VAL A 106 -17.71 -11.83 20.03
C VAL A 106 -17.34 -12.40 18.66
N LEU A 107 -18.24 -13.16 18.03
CA LEU A 107 -18.04 -13.68 16.68
C LEU A 107 -17.98 -12.57 15.62
N ASP A 108 -18.83 -11.56 15.76
CA ASP A 108 -18.79 -10.35 14.93
C ASP A 108 -17.43 -9.65 15.05
N PHE A 109 -16.95 -9.42 16.29
CA PHE A 109 -15.63 -8.86 16.52
C PHE A 109 -14.52 -9.66 15.84
N ILE A 110 -14.52 -10.99 15.99
CA ILE A 110 -13.53 -11.84 15.33
C ILE A 110 -13.58 -11.69 13.80
N CYS A 111 -14.79 -11.66 13.21
CA CYS A 111 -14.95 -11.49 11.76
C CYS A 111 -14.45 -10.12 11.28
N VAL A 112 -14.83 -9.05 11.98
CA VAL A 112 -14.40 -7.67 11.70
C VAL A 112 -12.90 -7.51 11.83
N MET A 113 -12.30 -8.11 12.86
CA MET A 113 -10.86 -8.09 13.08
C MET A 113 -10.10 -8.89 12.03
N ALA A 114 -10.55 -10.10 11.72
CA ALA A 114 -9.96 -10.91 10.66
C ALA A 114 -10.03 -10.19 9.30
N GLY A 115 -11.17 -9.57 8.98
CA GLY A 115 -11.33 -8.76 7.77
C GLY A 115 -10.38 -7.57 7.74
N SER A 116 -10.22 -6.86 8.86
CA SER A 116 -9.28 -5.73 8.98
C SER A 116 -7.82 -6.15 8.78
N LEU A 117 -7.40 -7.29 9.35
CA LEU A 117 -6.06 -7.82 9.17
C LEU A 117 -5.79 -8.28 7.73
N LEU A 118 -6.77 -8.91 7.09
CA LEU A 118 -6.68 -9.29 5.68
C LEU A 118 -6.63 -8.07 4.77
N TRP A 119 -7.39 -7.01 5.09
CA TRP A 119 -7.35 -5.75 4.35
C TRP A 119 -5.98 -5.08 4.47
N LYS A 120 -5.40 -5.01 5.68
CA LYS A 120 -4.02 -4.56 5.88
C LYS A 120 -3.04 -5.36 5.05
N LYS A 121 -3.15 -6.69 5.07
CA LYS A 121 -2.28 -7.55 4.25
C LYS A 121 -2.44 -7.25 2.76
N ALA A 122 -3.67 -7.01 2.29
CA ALA A 122 -3.92 -6.63 0.91
C ALA A 122 -3.31 -5.27 0.55
N ASN A 123 -3.31 -4.31 1.47
CA ASN A 123 -2.70 -2.99 1.27
C ASN A 123 -1.18 -3.07 1.15
N HIS A 124 -0.52 -3.98 1.87
CA HIS A 124 0.92 -4.21 1.71
C HIS A 124 1.27 -4.93 0.39
N LEU A 125 0.31 -5.63 -0.23
CA LEU A 125 0.51 -6.31 -1.52
C LEU A 125 0.21 -5.38 -2.71
N ASP A 126 -0.71 -4.45 -2.51
CA ASP A 126 -1.12 -3.42 -3.45
C ASP A 126 -1.46 -2.13 -2.69
N PRO A 127 -0.47 -1.27 -2.41
CA PRO A 127 -0.69 -0.05 -1.64
C PRO A 127 -1.41 1.01 -2.46
N ALA A 128 -1.99 1.98 -1.77
CA ALA A 128 -2.56 3.16 -2.41
C ALA A 128 -1.47 4.21 -2.67
N SER A 129 -1.66 5.07 -3.68
CA SER A 129 -0.76 6.19 -3.94
C SER A 129 -0.98 7.32 -2.94
N GLU A 130 0.11 7.83 -2.35
CA GLU A 130 0.11 8.96 -1.42
C GLU A 130 -0.31 10.29 -2.05
N LYS A 131 -0.20 10.40 -3.39
CA LYS A 131 -0.62 11.60 -4.14
C LYS A 131 -2.03 12.05 -3.79
N ASN A 132 -2.90 11.09 -3.46
CA ASN A 132 -4.26 11.34 -2.98
C ASN A 132 -4.37 11.01 -1.49
N LYS A 133 -3.99 11.95 -0.62
CA LYS A 133 -3.98 11.77 0.85
C LYS A 133 -5.29 11.25 1.42
N THR A 134 -6.44 11.70 0.92
CA THR A 134 -7.77 11.24 1.37
C THR A 134 -8.04 9.79 1.01
N ARG A 135 -7.69 9.39 -0.23
CA ARG A 135 -7.82 8.01 -0.69
C ARG A 135 -6.85 7.09 0.05
N PHE A 136 -5.60 7.52 0.23
CA PHE A 136 -4.58 6.79 0.98
C PHE A 136 -5.01 6.57 2.43
N TRP A 137 -5.49 7.62 3.10
CA TRP A 137 -5.98 7.52 4.47
C TRP A 137 -7.19 6.59 4.60
N LEU A 138 -8.18 6.73 3.72
CA LEU A 138 -9.39 5.89 3.74
C LEU A 138 -9.05 4.43 3.47
N HIS A 139 -8.16 4.18 2.51
CA HIS A 139 -7.78 2.83 2.11
C HIS A 139 -6.99 2.10 3.21
N ASN A 140 -6.17 2.82 3.98
CA ASN A 140 -5.41 2.27 5.10
C ASN A 140 -6.22 2.17 6.42
N ASN A 141 -7.20 3.04 6.62
CA ASN A 141 -8.05 3.02 7.82
C ASN A 141 -9.41 2.33 7.61
N LEU A 142 -9.64 1.70 6.45
CA LEU A 142 -10.93 1.09 6.13
C LEU A 142 -11.37 0.05 7.17
N GLY A 143 -10.43 -0.75 7.69
CA GLY A 143 -10.73 -1.73 8.73
C GLY A 143 -11.27 -1.10 10.01
N VAL A 144 -10.69 0.02 10.46
CA VAL A 144 -11.16 0.78 11.63
C VAL A 144 -12.56 1.35 11.37
N ILE A 145 -12.75 1.94 10.19
CA ILE A 145 -14.03 2.55 9.80
C ILE A 145 -15.15 1.50 9.80
N VAL A 146 -14.89 0.32 9.22
CA VAL A 146 -15.86 -0.78 9.20
C VAL A 146 -16.15 -1.27 10.62
N ALA A 147 -15.15 -1.37 11.50
CA ALA A 147 -15.38 -1.75 12.89
C ALA A 147 -16.29 -0.77 13.63
N VAL A 148 -16.09 0.54 13.45
CA VAL A 148 -16.98 1.57 14.02
C VAL A 148 -18.40 1.41 13.46
N ILE A 149 -18.54 1.21 12.15
CA ILE A 149 -19.85 1.02 11.51
C ILE A 149 -20.55 -0.26 12.00
N ALA A 150 -19.83 -1.32 12.33
CA ALA A 150 -20.40 -2.57 12.83
C ALA A 150 -20.88 -2.47 14.29
N PHE A 151 -20.15 -1.78 15.17
CA PHE A 151 -20.50 -1.79 16.61
C PHE A 151 -21.37 -0.60 17.07
N VAL A 152 -21.28 0.56 16.42
CA VAL A 152 -22.02 1.75 16.84
C VAL A 152 -23.55 1.59 16.72
N PRO A 153 -24.10 1.05 15.60
CA PRO A 153 -25.54 0.84 15.47
C PRO A 153 -26.09 -0.09 16.55
N PHE A 154 -25.39 -1.18 16.85
CA PHE A 154 -25.72 -2.08 17.97
C PHE A 154 -25.79 -1.34 19.32
N ILE A 155 -24.80 -0.51 19.65
CA ILE A 155 -24.78 0.27 20.90
C ILE A 155 -26.00 1.20 20.99
N ILE A 156 -26.26 1.96 19.91
CA ILE A 156 -27.41 2.88 19.85
C ILE A 156 -28.70 2.09 20.02
N PHE A 157 -28.83 0.94 19.37
CA PHE A 157 -29.99 0.07 19.46
C PHE A 157 -30.23 -0.40 20.92
N VAL A 158 -29.19 -0.92 21.59
CA VAL A 158 -29.29 -1.40 22.97
C VAL A 158 -29.68 -0.28 23.94
N LEU A 159 -29.10 0.92 23.77
CA LEU A 159 -29.40 2.07 24.63
C LEU A 159 -30.85 2.54 24.44
N THR A 160 -31.33 2.60 23.20
CA THR A 160 -32.67 3.11 22.85
C THR A 160 -33.81 2.11 23.13
N ASP A 161 -33.53 0.81 23.27
CA ASP A 161 -34.57 -0.21 23.50
C ASP A 161 -35.24 -0.07 24.87
N LYS A 162 -36.47 0.43 24.94
CA LYS A 162 -37.19 0.62 26.21
C LYS A 162 -37.57 -0.69 26.93
N LYS A 163 -37.56 -1.84 26.25
CA LYS A 163 -37.98 -3.14 26.81
C LYS A 163 -36.83 -3.91 27.46
N ALA A 164 -35.58 -3.50 27.21
CA ALA A 164 -34.41 -4.19 27.76
C ALA A 164 -34.12 -3.80 29.22
N ASN A 165 -33.72 -4.80 30.02
CA ASN A 165 -33.33 -4.63 31.42
C ASN A 165 -32.11 -3.69 31.52
N LYS A 166 -32.12 -2.76 32.49
CA LYS A 166 -31.02 -1.81 32.75
C LYS A 166 -29.66 -2.50 32.90
N GLN A 167 -29.62 -3.63 33.60
CA GLN A 167 -28.37 -4.39 33.80
C GLN A 167 -27.83 -4.95 32.48
N SER A 168 -28.69 -5.55 31.65
CA SER A 168 -28.30 -6.13 30.36
C SER A 168 -27.85 -5.08 29.37
N LYS A 169 -28.50 -3.91 29.37
CA LYS A 169 -28.04 -2.75 28.60
C LYS A 169 -26.65 -2.33 29.01
N ALA A 170 -26.42 -2.14 30.31
CA ALA A 170 -25.12 -1.71 30.83
C ALA A 170 -24.00 -2.68 30.42
N ILE A 171 -24.24 -4.00 30.57
CA ILE A 171 -23.27 -5.03 30.19
C ILE A 171 -23.02 -5.00 28.67
N ALA A 172 -24.06 -4.99 27.85
CA ALA A 172 -23.93 -4.98 26.40
C ALA A 172 -23.18 -3.74 25.90
N THR A 173 -23.48 -2.56 26.43
CA THR A 173 -22.78 -1.33 26.07
C THR A 173 -21.34 -1.32 26.55
N ALA A 174 -21.04 -1.87 27.73
CA ALA A 174 -19.68 -1.96 28.24
C ALA A 174 -18.83 -2.89 27.37
N ILE A 175 -19.35 -4.07 27.02
CA ILE A 175 -18.68 -5.02 26.13
C ILE A 175 -18.41 -4.37 24.77
N ALA A 176 -19.43 -3.79 24.14
CA ALA A 176 -19.29 -3.17 22.84
C ALA A 176 -18.30 -1.98 22.84
N ALA A 177 -18.28 -1.17 23.90
CA ALA A 177 -17.30 -0.08 24.05
C ALA A 177 -15.86 -0.61 24.14
N VAL A 178 -15.62 -1.66 24.92
CA VAL A 178 -14.30 -2.32 25.02
C VAL A 178 -13.87 -2.88 23.67
N LEU A 179 -14.79 -3.52 22.93
CA LEU A 179 -14.50 -4.09 21.62
C LEU A 179 -14.16 -3.01 20.58
N ILE A 180 -14.84 -1.86 20.59
CA ILE A 180 -14.49 -0.73 19.72
C ILE A 180 -13.09 -0.22 20.01
N ILE A 181 -12.73 -0.04 21.29
CA ILE A 181 -11.39 0.42 21.67
C ILE A 181 -10.34 -0.58 21.18
N ALA A 182 -10.56 -1.87 21.41
CA ALA A 182 -9.67 -2.92 20.91
C ALA A 182 -9.57 -2.91 19.37
N ALA A 183 -10.70 -2.77 18.67
CA ALA A 183 -10.73 -2.75 17.21
C ALA A 183 -9.99 -1.53 16.62
N VAL A 184 -10.10 -0.36 17.25
CA VAL A 184 -9.36 0.84 16.84
C VAL A 184 -7.86 0.62 17.03
N LEU A 185 -7.43 0.16 18.22
CA LEU A 185 -6.02 -0.05 18.53
C LEU A 185 -5.36 -1.07 17.60
N ILE A 186 -6.06 -2.16 17.28
CA ILE A 186 -5.55 -3.21 16.39
C ILE A 186 -5.72 -2.83 14.92
N GLY A 187 -6.74 -2.02 14.59
CA GLY A 187 -7.12 -1.68 13.23
C GLY A 187 -6.27 -0.59 12.58
N ILE A 188 -5.65 0.30 13.36
CA ILE A 188 -4.75 1.34 12.82
C ILE A 188 -3.50 0.68 12.21
N ASP A 189 -3.16 1.06 10.99
CA ASP A 189 -1.92 0.65 10.34
C ASP A 189 -0.82 1.66 10.67
N TRP A 190 0.15 1.25 11.50
CA TRP A 190 1.21 2.12 12.01
C TRP A 190 2.32 2.35 10.99
N HIS A 191 2.44 1.47 9.99
CA HIS A 191 3.45 1.55 8.92
C HIS A 191 2.79 1.32 7.56
N PRO A 192 1.97 2.28 7.07
CA PRO A 192 1.30 2.13 5.79
C PRO A 192 2.28 2.29 4.63
N VAL A 193 2.58 1.19 3.92
CA VAL A 193 3.41 1.24 2.71
C VAL A 193 2.67 1.99 1.60
N SER A 194 3.37 2.85 0.85
CA SER A 194 2.82 3.54 -0.31
C SER A 194 3.33 3.02 -1.66
N GLN A 195 2.62 3.37 -2.73
CA GLN A 195 3.08 3.04 -4.09
C GLN A 195 4.43 3.65 -4.43
N GLU A 196 4.75 4.82 -3.85
CA GLU A 196 5.98 5.53 -4.16
C GLU A 196 7.16 4.89 -3.43
N GLU A 197 7.00 4.54 -2.16
CA GLU A 197 7.98 3.74 -1.41
C GLU A 197 8.23 2.37 -2.09
N MET A 198 7.18 1.71 -2.59
CA MET A 198 7.34 0.46 -3.35
C MET A 198 8.10 0.63 -4.66
N LEU A 199 8.02 1.80 -5.28
CA LEU A 199 8.72 2.11 -6.52
C LEU A 199 10.16 2.57 -6.28
N GLU A 200 10.39 3.26 -5.17
CA GLU A 200 11.71 3.67 -4.69
C GLU A 200 12.54 2.45 -4.32
N GLU A 201 11.98 1.52 -3.53
CA GLU A 201 12.62 0.24 -3.19
C GLU A 201 12.91 -0.61 -4.44
N ALA A 202 12.06 -0.49 -5.46
CA ALA A 202 12.23 -1.17 -6.74
C ALA A 202 13.13 -0.40 -7.74
N GLY A 203 13.71 0.74 -7.32
CA GLY A 203 14.74 1.47 -8.07
C GLY A 203 14.23 2.39 -9.19
N ILE A 204 12.93 2.69 -9.28
CA ILE A 204 12.41 3.57 -10.35
C ILE A 204 12.60 5.06 -10.06
N GLU A 205 12.44 5.51 -8.81
CA GLU A 205 12.63 6.95 -8.49
C GLU A 205 14.11 7.34 -8.44
N THR A 206 15.01 6.39 -8.22
CA THR A 206 16.47 6.58 -8.32
C THR A 206 16.99 6.54 -9.76
N GLY A 207 16.15 6.27 -10.76
CA GLY A 207 16.57 6.07 -12.15
C GLY A 207 17.33 4.77 -12.40
N GLN A 208 17.28 3.83 -11.46
CA GLN A 208 18.01 2.55 -11.47
C GLN A 208 17.21 1.42 -12.13
N VAL A 209 16.58 1.74 -13.26
CA VAL A 209 16.13 0.71 -14.19
C VAL A 209 17.35 0.31 -15.00
N PHE A 210 17.86 -0.88 -14.76
CA PHE A 210 19.00 -1.40 -15.50
C PHE A 210 18.49 -2.09 -16.76
N ASP A 211 18.91 -1.61 -17.93
CA ASP A 211 18.57 -2.21 -19.22
C ASP A 211 19.07 -3.65 -19.35
N HIS A 212 20.12 -4.00 -18.58
CA HIS A 212 20.72 -5.32 -18.59
C HIS A 212 21.06 -5.79 -17.17
N VAL A 213 20.41 -6.88 -16.76
CA VAL A 213 20.65 -7.61 -15.51
C VAL A 213 20.61 -9.11 -15.78
N TYR A 214 21.13 -9.86 -14.82
CA TYR A 214 21.21 -11.31 -14.86
C TYR A 214 20.42 -11.92 -13.71
N TRP A 215 19.73 -13.02 -13.95
CA TRP A 215 19.07 -13.77 -12.90
C TRP A 215 19.02 -15.25 -13.23
N THR A 216 18.75 -16.06 -12.21
CA THR A 216 18.68 -17.52 -12.34
C THR A 216 17.25 -17.98 -12.17
N LYS A 217 16.90 -19.15 -12.73
CA LYS A 217 15.54 -19.69 -12.60
C LYS A 217 15.13 -19.93 -11.14
N SER A 218 16.05 -20.42 -10.32
CA SER A 218 15.85 -20.77 -8.91
C SER A 218 16.09 -19.63 -7.91
N GLY A 219 16.75 -18.55 -8.32
CA GLY A 219 17.04 -17.41 -7.44
C GLY A 219 15.81 -16.58 -7.09
N THR A 220 15.93 -15.72 -6.08
CA THR A 220 14.93 -14.67 -5.75
C THR A 220 15.42 -13.27 -6.08
N LYS A 221 16.69 -13.14 -6.49
CA LYS A 221 17.38 -11.87 -6.69
C LYS A 221 17.88 -11.72 -8.12
N TYR A 222 17.99 -10.47 -8.57
CA TYR A 222 18.67 -10.14 -9.82
C TYR A 222 20.05 -9.53 -9.54
N HIS A 223 20.94 -9.64 -10.52
CA HIS A 223 22.35 -9.32 -10.42
C HIS A 223 22.71 -8.33 -11.53
N LEU A 224 23.45 -7.28 -11.18
CA LEU A 224 23.91 -6.28 -12.14
C LEU A 224 25.08 -6.78 -13.00
N TYR A 225 25.88 -7.70 -12.44
CA TYR A 225 27.10 -8.19 -13.06
C TYR A 225 27.00 -9.70 -13.32
N GLU A 226 27.40 -10.12 -14.52
CA GLU A 226 27.43 -11.53 -14.93
C GLU A 226 28.41 -12.35 -14.07
N ASP A 227 29.51 -11.73 -13.66
CA ASP A 227 30.60 -12.35 -12.89
C ASP A 227 30.31 -12.44 -11.38
N CYS A 228 29.10 -12.10 -10.94
CA CYS A 228 28.71 -12.14 -9.53
C CYS A 228 28.95 -13.54 -8.94
N GLY A 229 29.57 -13.60 -7.76
CA GLY A 229 29.91 -14.87 -7.10
C GLY A 229 28.72 -15.81 -6.91
N HIS A 230 27.51 -15.26 -6.75
CA HIS A 230 26.25 -16.01 -6.60
C HIS A 230 25.74 -16.62 -7.91
N LEU A 231 26.27 -16.21 -9.07
CA LEU A 231 25.91 -16.74 -10.38
C LEU A 231 26.84 -17.85 -10.87
N LYS A 232 28.07 -17.94 -10.34
CA LYS A 232 29.16 -18.80 -10.86
C LYS A 232 28.83 -20.28 -11.04
N ASN A 233 27.82 -20.81 -10.34
CA ASN A 233 27.43 -22.22 -10.40
C ASN A 233 25.99 -22.43 -10.92
N SER A 234 25.39 -21.42 -11.54
CA SER A 234 24.00 -21.49 -12.00
C SER A 234 23.94 -21.87 -13.48
N PRO A 235 23.39 -23.04 -13.84
CA PRO A 235 23.34 -23.50 -15.24
C PRO A 235 22.29 -22.76 -16.09
N ASP A 236 21.30 -22.12 -15.45
CA ASP A 236 20.18 -21.46 -16.11
C ASP A 236 20.27 -19.93 -15.91
N LEU A 237 21.24 -19.30 -16.56
CA LEU A 237 21.37 -17.84 -16.55
C LEU A 237 20.42 -17.22 -17.57
N MET A 238 19.56 -16.33 -17.10
CA MET A 238 18.69 -15.51 -17.94
C MET A 238 19.17 -14.06 -17.86
N GLU A 239 19.05 -13.37 -18.98
CA GLU A 239 19.42 -11.97 -19.14
C GLU A 239 18.24 -11.16 -19.70
N GLY A 240 18.26 -9.87 -19.43
CA GLY A 240 17.24 -8.92 -19.87
C GLY A 240 17.23 -7.71 -18.95
N SER A 241 16.19 -6.88 -19.03
CA SER A 241 16.13 -5.69 -18.19
C SER A 241 15.77 -6.03 -16.73
N SER A 242 16.01 -5.09 -15.82
CA SER A 242 15.58 -5.23 -14.42
C SER A 242 14.09 -5.51 -14.32
N GLN A 243 13.26 -4.99 -15.24
CA GLN A 243 11.84 -5.33 -15.33
C GLN A 243 11.60 -6.80 -15.68
N ALA A 244 12.32 -7.35 -16.67
CA ALA A 244 12.20 -8.76 -17.05
C ALA A 244 12.61 -9.70 -15.89
N ALA A 245 13.56 -9.28 -15.06
CA ALA A 245 13.92 -10.02 -13.85
C ALA A 245 12.79 -10.01 -12.81
N ILE A 246 12.17 -8.84 -12.57
CA ILE A 246 11.06 -8.69 -11.63
C ILE A 246 9.83 -9.50 -12.11
N GLU A 247 9.55 -9.54 -13.42
CA GLU A 247 8.52 -10.41 -14.03
C GLU A 247 8.74 -11.89 -13.71
N ASN A 248 10.01 -12.30 -13.62
CA ASN A 248 10.42 -13.64 -13.23
C ASN A 248 10.52 -13.84 -11.70
N LYS A 249 9.82 -12.99 -10.94
CA LYS A 249 9.76 -13.00 -9.47
C LYS A 249 11.12 -12.75 -8.81
N LYS A 250 11.98 -11.93 -9.44
CA LYS A 250 13.26 -11.49 -8.90
C LYS A 250 13.13 -10.03 -8.49
N THR A 251 12.58 -9.79 -7.32
CA THR A 251 12.15 -8.45 -6.89
C THR A 251 13.24 -7.65 -6.17
N GLU A 252 14.36 -8.29 -5.82
CA GLU A 252 15.42 -7.67 -5.02
C GLU A 252 16.76 -7.75 -5.75
N MET A 253 17.57 -6.69 -5.68
CA MET A 253 18.95 -6.71 -6.15
C MET A 253 19.85 -7.47 -5.17
N CYS A 254 20.85 -8.18 -5.70
CA CYS A 254 21.89 -8.80 -4.88
C CYS A 254 22.69 -7.74 -4.08
N LYS A 255 22.89 -7.97 -2.78
CA LYS A 255 23.63 -7.06 -1.88
C LYS A 255 25.07 -6.80 -2.34
N ASP A 256 25.75 -7.83 -2.86
CA ASP A 256 27.12 -7.68 -3.38
C ASP A 256 27.16 -6.89 -4.68
N CYS A 257 26.13 -7.06 -5.54
CA CYS A 257 25.96 -6.24 -6.73
C CYS A 257 25.63 -4.79 -6.39
N TYR A 258 24.84 -4.54 -5.34
CA TYR A 258 24.57 -3.19 -4.83
C TYR A 258 25.86 -2.52 -4.35
N ALA A 259 26.61 -3.18 -3.45
CA ALA A 259 27.85 -2.64 -2.91
C ALA A 259 28.92 -2.37 -3.99
N ARG A 260 28.98 -3.21 -5.03
CA ARG A 260 29.85 -2.99 -6.19
C ARG A 260 29.31 -1.88 -7.11
N GLY A 261 28.01 -1.84 -7.37
CA GLY A 261 27.36 -0.80 -8.15
C GLY A 261 27.52 0.60 -7.57
N VAL A 262 27.52 0.73 -6.23
CA VAL A 262 27.80 1.99 -5.53
C VAL A 262 29.26 2.43 -5.75
N LYS A 263 30.21 1.49 -5.65
CA LYS A 263 31.63 1.77 -5.93
C LYS A 263 31.88 2.17 -7.38
N ASP A 264 31.14 1.56 -8.30
CA ASP A 264 31.26 1.78 -9.73
C ASP A 264 30.45 3.01 -10.22
N GLY A 265 29.72 3.68 -9.32
CA GLY A 265 28.91 4.87 -9.63
C GLY A 265 27.67 4.60 -10.46
N ILE A 266 27.29 3.32 -10.62
CA ILE A 266 26.13 2.85 -11.38
C ILE A 266 24.86 2.87 -10.51
N VAL A 267 25.04 2.72 -9.19
CA VAL A 267 23.98 2.75 -8.18
C VAL A 267 24.24 3.96 -7.28
N THR A 268 23.28 4.87 -7.19
CA THR A 268 23.28 5.94 -6.19
C THR A 268 23.03 5.35 -4.82
N GLU A 269 23.86 5.73 -3.86
CA GLU A 269 23.74 5.30 -2.46
C GLU A 269 22.42 5.82 -1.88
N VAL A 270 21.53 4.91 -1.50
CA VAL A 270 20.32 5.24 -0.74
C VAL A 270 20.74 5.31 0.73
N ASP A 271 20.69 6.51 1.31
CA ASP A 271 21.13 6.78 2.67
C ASP A 271 20.10 6.20 3.67
N ASN A 272 20.21 4.90 3.96
CA ASN A 272 19.41 4.20 4.98
C ASN A 272 19.92 4.49 6.40
N THR A 273 20.10 5.76 6.74
CA THR A 273 20.57 6.18 8.06
C THR A 273 19.40 6.51 8.99
N GLU A 274 18.46 5.58 9.18
CA GLU A 274 17.57 5.56 10.37
C GLU A 274 17.31 4.16 10.96
N GLU A 275 17.92 3.08 10.47
CA GLU A 275 17.85 1.75 11.11
C GLU A 275 19.08 1.43 11.97
N ASN A 276 19.52 2.33 12.86
CA ASN A 276 20.35 1.92 14.01
C ASN A 276 20.39 2.97 15.13
N LYS A 277 19.25 3.31 15.72
CA LYS A 277 19.22 3.88 17.08
C LYS A 277 18.01 3.36 17.85
N THR A 278 18.17 2.17 18.42
CA THR A 278 17.56 1.89 19.72
C THR A 278 18.59 1.16 20.55
N GLU A 279 19.55 1.94 21.05
CA GLU A 279 20.25 1.61 22.27
C GLU A 279 19.19 1.42 23.35
N THR A 280 19.05 0.19 23.82
CA THR A 280 18.39 -0.14 25.08
C THR A 280 19.05 0.63 26.22
N PRO A 281 18.34 1.50 26.96
CA PRO A 281 18.73 1.87 28.31
C PRO A 281 18.07 0.86 29.26
N THR A 282 18.85 -0.10 29.73
CA THR A 282 18.49 -0.90 30.91
C THR A 282 18.68 -0.03 32.15
N ASP A 283 17.63 0.67 32.55
CA ASP A 283 17.52 1.23 33.90
C ASP A 283 16.93 0.17 34.84
N GLU A 284 17.82 -0.45 35.60
CA GLU A 284 17.76 -0.55 37.06
C GLU A 284 16.37 -0.71 37.71
N VAL A 285 16.00 -1.95 38.06
CA VAL A 285 15.08 -2.23 39.17
C VAL A 285 15.82 -3.06 40.22
N VAL A 286 15.90 -2.46 41.40
CA VAL A 286 16.61 -2.87 42.61
C VAL A 286 15.96 -4.09 43.29
N ALA A 287 16.85 -5.01 43.69
CA ALA A 287 16.84 -5.99 44.79
C ALA A 287 15.79 -7.12 44.83
N PRO A 288 16.23 -8.32 45.27
CA PRO A 288 16.00 -8.66 46.67
C PRO A 288 17.22 -9.30 47.35
N ALA A 289 17.52 -8.88 48.58
CA ALA A 289 18.31 -9.65 49.53
C ALA A 289 17.99 -9.21 50.97
N GLU A 290 17.75 -10.22 51.80
CA GLU A 290 17.44 -10.25 53.26
C GLU A 290 15.99 -10.01 53.69
#